data_AF-A0A382P827-F1
#
_entry.id   AF-A0A382P827-F1
#
_cell.length_a   1.000
_cell.length_b   1.000
_cell.length_c   1.000
_cell.angle_alpha   90.00
_cell.angle_beta   90.00
_cell.angle_gamma   90.00
#
_symmetry.space_group_name_H-M   'P 1'
#
loop_
_entity.id
_entity.type
_entity.pdbx_description
1 polymer ?
#
loop_
_entity_poly.entity_id
_entity_poly.type
_entity_poly.pdbx_seq_one_letter_code
_entity_poly.pdbx_strand_id
1 'polypeptide(L)'
;MEYISTRNTQKTFSFKDVFLKGLAPDGGLFVPKIIPVFTPEELKGLKNISYNELATKIILKFCSDEFSEEELKKLIENSYKSFRIKDVVAVKKLGKINLLELFHGPTLAFKDIAMQVIGNMYEKILKKNNSHINVVVATSGDTGAAAI
;
A
#
# COMPACT_ATOMS: atom_id res chain seq x y z
N MET A 1 13.17 0.30 7.92
CA MET A 1 12.11 0.24 8.95
C MET A 1 12.17 -1.12 9.64
N GLU A 2 11.75 -1.24 10.90
CA GLU A 2 11.62 -2.55 11.57
C GLU A 2 10.15 -2.84 11.86
N TYR A 3 9.77 -4.10 11.70
CA TYR A 3 8.44 -4.64 12.03
C TYR A 3 8.53 -5.68 13.13
N ILE A 4 7.45 -5.85 13.89
CA ILE A 4 7.30 -6.83 14.96
C ILE A 4 5.99 -7.58 14.79
N SER A 5 5.86 -8.75 15.43
CA SER A 5 4.56 -9.42 15.55
C SER A 5 3.75 -8.82 16.69
N THR A 6 2.44 -8.67 16.52
CA THR A 6 1.52 -8.32 17.62
C THR A 6 1.52 -9.33 18.76
N ARG A 7 2.08 -10.53 18.57
CA ARG A 7 2.20 -11.59 19.59
C ARG A 7 3.63 -11.79 20.10
N ASN A 8 4.62 -11.22 19.43
CA ASN A 8 6.02 -11.29 19.83
C ASN A 8 6.79 -10.05 19.37
N THR A 9 7.12 -9.21 20.34
CA THR A 9 7.82 -7.93 20.11
C THR A 9 9.35 -8.06 20.22
N GLN A 10 9.88 -9.24 20.55
CA GLN A 10 11.34 -9.46 20.67
C GLN A 10 12.02 -9.73 19.32
N LYS A 11 11.30 -10.30 18.35
CA LYS A 11 11.84 -10.51 17.00
C LYS A 11 11.48 -9.34 16.11
N THR A 12 12.46 -8.84 15.36
CA THR A 12 12.27 -7.81 14.35
C THR A 12 12.36 -8.40 12.93
N PHE A 13 11.68 -7.74 11.99
CA PHE A 13 11.57 -8.14 10.60
C PHE A 13 11.76 -6.92 9.69
N SER A 14 12.36 -7.12 8.52
CA SER A 14 12.45 -6.08 7.48
C SER A 14 11.10 -5.89 6.78
N PHE A 15 10.94 -4.81 5.99
CA PHE A 15 9.74 -4.65 5.16
C PHE A 15 9.55 -5.84 4.20
N LYS A 16 10.63 -6.29 3.56
CA LYS A 16 10.60 -7.43 2.64
C LYS A 16 10.12 -8.72 3.31
N ASP A 17 10.59 -8.98 4.54
CA ASP A 17 10.19 -10.17 5.31
C ASP A 17 8.67 -10.17 5.55
N VAL A 18 8.13 -9.04 6.01
CA VAL A 18 6.71 -8.96 6.36
C VAL A 18 5.82 -8.96 5.11
N PHE A 19 6.29 -8.32 4.03
CA PHE A 19 5.56 -8.24 2.77
C PHE A 19 5.42 -9.62 2.11
N LEU A 20 6.50 -10.41 2.06
CA LEU A 20 6.48 -11.74 1.43
C LEU A 20 5.84 -12.83 2.31
N LYS A 21 5.92 -12.72 3.65
CA LYS A 21 5.31 -13.71 4.55
C LYS A 21 3.80 -13.51 4.70
N GLY A 22 3.32 -12.26 4.65
CA GLY A 22 1.92 -11.90 4.88
C GLY A 22 1.46 -12.04 6.33
N LEU A 23 1.67 -13.21 6.96
CA LEU A 23 1.32 -13.52 8.35
C LEU A 23 2.56 -13.82 9.18
N ALA A 24 2.57 -13.39 10.45
CA ALA A 24 3.68 -13.71 11.34
C ALA A 24 3.71 -15.20 11.72
N PRO A 25 4.88 -15.82 11.92
CA PRO A 25 4.99 -17.26 12.24
C PRO A 25 4.30 -17.69 13.55
N ASP A 26 4.05 -16.75 14.46
CA ASP A 26 3.33 -16.98 15.72
C ASP A 26 1.81 -16.74 15.60
N GLY A 27 1.31 -16.57 14.38
CA GLY A 27 -0.08 -16.27 14.06
C GLY A 27 -0.51 -14.84 14.40
N GLY A 28 0.43 -13.96 14.75
CA GLY A 28 0.20 -12.53 14.92
C GLY A 28 0.19 -11.79 13.58
N LEU A 29 -0.02 -10.47 13.66
CA LEU A 29 0.08 -9.56 12.53
C LEU A 29 1.39 -8.79 12.61
N PHE A 30 1.98 -8.48 11.45
CA PHE A 30 3.12 -7.58 11.41
C PHE A 30 2.66 -6.13 11.55
N VAL A 31 3.32 -5.40 12.45
CA VAL A 31 3.12 -3.95 12.66
C VAL A 31 4.48 -3.27 12.72
N PRO A 32 4.60 -2.00 12.30
CA PRO A 32 5.85 -1.27 12.44
C PRO A 32 6.20 -1.16 13.92
N LYS A 33 7.47 -1.40 14.28
CA LYS A 33 7.96 -1.29 15.65
C LYS A 33 7.79 0.13 16.20
N ILE A 34 7.93 1.13 15.32
CA ILE A 34 7.70 2.54 15.60
C ILE A 34 6.82 3.10 14.49
N ILE A 35 5.73 3.77 14.85
CA ILE A 35 4.85 4.44 13.88
C ILE A 35 5.55 5.73 13.41
N PRO A 36 5.80 5.91 12.10
CA PRO A 36 6.36 7.15 11.58
C PRO A 36 5.44 8.34 11.88
N VAL A 37 6.04 9.44 12.31
CA VAL A 37 5.33 10.70 12.57
C VAL A 37 5.66 11.71 11.48
N PHE A 38 4.71 12.61 11.21
CA PHE A 38 4.92 13.78 10.38
C PHE A 38 4.94 15.04 11.25
N THR A 39 5.93 15.91 11.06
CA THR A 39 5.94 17.23 11.69
C THR A 39 4.84 18.12 11.08
N PRO A 40 4.43 19.20 11.77
CA PRO A 40 3.49 20.16 11.20
C PRO A 40 3.95 20.74 9.85
N GLU A 41 5.26 20.94 9.66
CA GLU A 41 5.86 21.40 8.41
C GLU A 41 5.76 20.35 7.31
N GLU A 42 6.07 19.08 7.63
CA GLU A 42 5.91 17.98 6.68
C GLU A 42 4.44 17.84 6.25
N LEU A 43 3.50 17.88 7.21
CA LEU A 43 2.05 17.82 6.94
C LEU A 43 1.57 18.97 6.05
N LYS A 44 2.06 20.20 6.27
CA LYS A 44 1.77 21.33 5.38
C LYS A 44 2.24 21.06 3.95
N GLY A 45 3.42 20.43 3.81
CA GLY A 45 3.97 20.02 2.52
C GLY A 45 3.13 18.96 1.80
N LEU A 46 2.33 18.16 2.51
CA LEU A 46 1.45 17.15 1.92
C LEU A 46 0.13 17.70 1.36
N LYS A 47 -0.23 18.96 1.66
CA LYS A 47 -1.58 19.48 1.36
C LYS A 47 -1.87 19.64 -0.14
N ASN A 48 -0.88 20.03 -0.93
CA ASN A 48 -1.08 20.51 -2.31
C ASN A 48 -0.42 19.61 -3.37
N ILE A 49 -0.06 18.38 -3.00
CA ILE A 49 0.56 17.41 -3.91
C ILE A 49 -0.49 16.45 -4.48
N SER A 50 -0.17 15.81 -5.60
CA SER A 50 -1.04 14.80 -6.22
C SER A 50 -1.22 13.56 -5.31
N TYR A 51 -2.27 12.78 -5.54
CA TYR A 51 -2.49 11.53 -4.80
C TYR A 51 -1.28 10.57 -4.90
N ASN A 52 -0.67 10.48 -6.09
CA ASN A 52 0.51 9.63 -6.32
C ASN A 52 1.71 10.08 -5.48
N GLU A 53 1.96 11.39 -5.41
CA GLU A 53 3.05 11.94 -4.58
C GLU A 53 2.77 11.77 -3.09
N LEU A 54 1.51 11.97 -2.68
CA LEU A 54 1.08 11.75 -1.31
C LEU A 54 1.27 10.29 -0.88
N ALA A 55 0.79 9.35 -1.70
CA ALA A 55 0.94 7.92 -1.48
C ALA A 55 2.42 7.54 -1.42
N THR A 56 3.25 8.05 -2.34
CA THR A 56 4.70 7.82 -2.34
C THR A 56 5.33 8.28 -1.02
N LYS A 57 5.08 9.52 -0.58
CA LYS A 57 5.66 10.06 0.66
C LYS A 57 5.22 9.29 1.91
N ILE A 58 3.96 8.88 1.98
CA ILE A 58 3.43 8.13 3.13
C ILE A 58 4.00 6.71 3.14
N ILE A 59 3.90 5.98 2.03
CA ILE A 59 4.31 4.57 1.94
C ILE A 59 5.83 4.45 2.12
N LEU A 60 6.63 5.40 1.60
CA LEU A 60 8.09 5.39 1.74
C LEU A 60 8.55 5.36 3.20
N LYS A 61 7.84 6.02 4.13
CA LYS A 61 8.19 5.98 5.56
C LYS A 61 8.12 4.57 6.16
N PHE A 62 7.41 3.64 5.51
CA PHE A 62 7.26 2.24 5.94
C PHE A 62 8.19 1.27 5.22
N CYS A 63 8.66 1.59 4.01
CA CYS A 63 9.40 0.65 3.16
C CYS A 63 10.71 1.20 2.57
N SER A 64 11.28 2.26 3.16
CA SER A 64 12.48 2.94 2.65
C SER A 64 13.75 2.06 2.64
N ASP A 65 13.76 0.94 3.37
CA ASP A 65 14.82 -0.07 3.32
C ASP A 65 14.72 -0.99 2.10
N GLU A 66 13.55 -1.10 1.47
CA GLU A 66 13.34 -1.98 0.30
C GLU A 66 13.27 -1.20 -1.03
N PHE A 67 12.69 0.01 -1.02
CA PHE A 67 12.50 0.84 -2.21
C PHE A 67 13.10 2.23 -2.05
N SER A 68 13.79 2.71 -3.09
CA SER A 68 14.11 4.13 -3.22
C SER A 68 12.85 4.95 -3.51
N GLU A 69 12.88 6.27 -3.20
CA GLU A 69 11.75 7.17 -3.49
C GLU A 69 11.39 7.18 -4.98
N GLU A 70 12.39 7.19 -5.87
CA GLU A 70 12.17 7.19 -7.31
C GLU A 70 11.51 5.88 -7.79
N GLU A 71 11.97 4.74 -7.28
CA GLU A 71 11.37 3.44 -7.60
C GLU A 71 9.93 3.35 -7.10
N LEU A 72 9.68 3.77 -5.86
CA LEU A 72 8.34 3.76 -5.29
C LEU A 72 7.41 4.71 -6.04
N LYS A 73 7.90 5.89 -6.43
CA LYS A 73 7.12 6.85 -7.23
C LYS A 73 6.64 6.23 -8.55
N LYS A 74 7.56 5.62 -9.31
CA LYS A 74 7.22 4.94 -10.57
C LYS A 74 6.24 3.78 -10.34
N LEU A 75 6.43 3.03 -9.26
CA LEU A 75 5.54 1.94 -8.88
C LEU A 75 4.12 2.43 -8.59
N ILE A 76 3.98 3.50 -7.79
CA ILE A 76 2.69 4.10 -7.44
C ILE A 76 2.02 4.69 -8.67
N GLU A 77 2.76 5.40 -9.52
CA GLU A 77 2.25 5.91 -10.80
C GLU A 77 1.73 4.78 -11.67
N ASN A 78 2.45 3.66 -11.79
CA ASN A 78 2.00 2.49 -12.53
C ASN A 78 0.74 1.85 -11.92
N SER A 79 0.70 1.72 -10.59
CA SER A 79 -0.40 1.08 -9.86
C SER A 79 -1.72 1.83 -10.04
N TYR A 80 -1.68 3.16 -10.12
CA TYR A 80 -2.88 3.99 -10.20
C TYR A 80 -3.27 4.42 -11.63
N LYS A 81 -2.55 3.99 -12.67
CA LYS A 81 -2.87 4.29 -14.08
C LYS A 81 -4.27 3.85 -14.52
N SER A 82 -4.77 2.75 -13.96
CA SER A 82 -6.06 2.16 -14.31
C SER A 82 -7.25 2.81 -13.60
N PHE A 83 -7.02 3.80 -12.74
CA PHE A 83 -8.09 4.53 -12.08
C PHE A 83 -8.74 5.54 -13.04
N ARG A 84 -10.06 5.62 -12.99
CA ARG A 84 -10.88 6.42 -13.91
C ARG A 84 -10.85 7.93 -13.63
N ILE A 85 -10.20 8.34 -12.54
CA ILE A 85 -10.02 9.73 -12.13
C ILE A 85 -8.56 10.00 -11.79
N LYS A 86 -8.13 11.25 -11.95
CA LYS A 86 -6.72 11.67 -11.78
C LYS A 86 -6.19 11.42 -10.38
N ASP A 87 -6.95 11.76 -9.33
CA ASP A 87 -6.49 11.71 -7.94
C ASP A 87 -6.89 10.41 -7.21
N VAL A 88 -7.19 9.33 -7.94
CA VAL A 88 -7.52 7.96 -7.44
C VAL A 88 -8.81 7.88 -6.61
N VAL A 89 -9.01 8.81 -5.69
CA VAL A 89 -10.18 8.97 -4.83
C VAL A 89 -10.79 10.35 -5.03
N ALA A 90 -12.08 10.51 -4.74
CA ALA A 90 -12.74 11.80 -4.78
C ALA A 90 -13.56 12.03 -3.51
N VAL A 91 -13.66 13.28 -3.06
CA VAL A 91 -14.56 13.66 -1.97
C VAL A 91 -15.74 14.42 -2.55
N LYS A 92 -16.94 13.85 -2.45
CA LYS A 92 -18.20 14.49 -2.84
C LYS A 92 -18.91 15.04 -1.62
N LYS A 93 -19.37 16.28 -1.71
CA LYS A 93 -20.18 16.90 -0.65
C LYS A 93 -21.67 16.67 -0.92
N LEU A 94 -22.36 16.06 0.05
CA LEU A 94 -23.79 15.81 0.06
C LEU A 94 -24.42 16.61 1.21
N GLY A 95 -24.65 17.90 0.97
CA GLY A 95 -25.10 18.85 2.00
C GLY A 95 -24.05 19.01 3.11
N LYS A 96 -24.33 18.50 4.30
CA LYS A 96 -23.39 18.49 5.44
C LYS A 96 -22.52 17.23 5.53
N ILE A 97 -22.76 16.24 4.66
CA ILE A 97 -22.03 14.97 4.64
C ILE A 97 -20.94 15.02 3.56
N ASN A 98 -19.78 14.44 3.84
CA ASN A 98 -18.75 14.18 2.83
C ASN A 98 -18.70 12.69 2.54
N LEU A 99 -18.81 12.33 1.26
CA LEU A 99 -18.65 10.97 0.75
C LEU A 99 -17.26 10.84 0.13
N LEU A 100 -16.47 9.91 0.63
CA LEU A 100 -15.18 9.54 0.03
C LEU A 100 -15.39 8.38 -0.95
N GLU A 101 -15.30 8.68 -2.24
CA GLU A 101 -15.43 7.71 -3.31
C GLU A 101 -14.10 6.97 -3.50
N LEU A 102 -14.10 5.66 -3.24
CA LEU A 102 -12.94 4.77 -3.33
C LEU A 102 -13.09 3.73 -4.46
N PHE A 103 -14.09 3.88 -5.32
CA PHE A 103 -14.52 2.89 -6.31
C PHE A 103 -14.12 3.25 -7.75
N HIS A 104 -13.13 4.12 -7.93
CA HIS A 104 -12.71 4.56 -9.27
C HIS A 104 -11.67 3.64 -9.91
N GLY A 105 -11.29 2.57 -9.23
CA GLY A 105 -10.35 1.56 -9.72
C GLY A 105 -10.97 0.57 -10.73
N PRO A 106 -10.17 -0.39 -11.22
CA PRO A 106 -10.58 -1.33 -12.27
C PRO A 106 -11.79 -2.20 -11.89
N THR A 107 -11.97 -2.53 -10.60
CA THR A 107 -13.02 -3.44 -10.13
C THR A 107 -14.18 -2.72 -9.45
N LEU A 108 -14.15 -1.39 -9.44
CA LEU A 108 -15.16 -0.53 -8.82
C LEU A 108 -15.31 -0.77 -7.31
N ALA A 109 -14.25 -1.22 -6.64
CA ALA A 109 -14.22 -1.48 -5.21
C ALA A 109 -12.98 -0.87 -4.55
N PHE A 110 -13.11 -0.49 -3.27
CA PHE A 110 -12.03 0.16 -2.53
C PHE A 110 -10.75 -0.68 -2.40
N LYS A 111 -10.85 -2.00 -2.57
CA LYS A 111 -9.72 -2.93 -2.52
C LYS A 111 -8.68 -2.63 -3.60
N ASP A 112 -9.09 -2.04 -4.73
CA ASP A 112 -8.20 -1.65 -5.82
C ASP A 112 -7.06 -0.75 -5.36
N ILE A 113 -7.33 0.15 -4.40
CA ILE A 113 -6.34 1.12 -3.91
C ILE A 113 -5.12 0.40 -3.31
N ALA A 114 -5.35 -0.67 -2.54
CA ALA A 114 -4.28 -1.45 -1.96
C ALA A 114 -3.73 -2.50 -2.94
N MET A 115 -4.62 -3.25 -3.60
CA MET A 115 -4.22 -4.43 -4.37
C MET A 115 -3.38 -4.07 -5.60
N GLN A 116 -3.67 -2.94 -6.27
CA GLN A 116 -2.85 -2.50 -7.41
C GLN A 116 -1.40 -2.19 -6.98
N VAL A 117 -1.21 -1.55 -5.82
CA VAL A 117 0.13 -1.25 -5.28
C VAL A 117 0.84 -2.53 -4.82
N ILE A 118 0.14 -3.40 -4.09
CA ILE A 118 0.69 -4.67 -3.60
C ILE A 118 1.14 -5.56 -4.77
N GLY A 119 0.33 -5.67 -5.83
CA GLY A 119 0.68 -6.45 -7.02
C GLY A 119 1.98 -5.97 -7.67
N ASN A 120 2.13 -4.66 -7.89
CA ASN A 120 3.34 -4.08 -8.46
C ASN A 120 4.57 -4.20 -7.52
N MET A 121 4.37 -4.12 -6.20
CA MET A 121 5.43 -4.37 -5.22
C MET A 121 5.92 -5.82 -5.26
N TYR A 122 5.01 -6.80 -5.33
CA TYR A 122 5.38 -8.20 -5.53
C TYR A 122 6.19 -8.38 -6.80
N GLU A 123 5.70 -7.87 -7.94
CA GLU A 123 6.39 -8.00 -9.22
C GLU A 123 7.83 -7.46 -9.15
N LYS A 124 8.01 -6.27 -8.54
CA LYS A 124 9.32 -5.64 -8.39
C LYS A 124 10.24 -6.44 -7.47
N ILE A 125 9.77 -6.87 -6.30
CA ILE A 125 10.55 -7.66 -5.34
C ILE A 125 10.93 -9.02 -5.95
N LEU A 126 10.00 -9.71 -6.60
CA LEU A 126 10.24 -11.01 -7.20
C LEU A 126 11.23 -10.95 -8.36
N LYS A 127 11.11 -9.94 -9.24
CA LYS A 127 12.08 -9.68 -10.33
C LYS A 127 13.48 -9.43 -9.78
N LYS A 128 13.63 -8.60 -8.73
CA LYS A 128 14.92 -8.30 -8.09
C LYS A 128 15.60 -9.54 -7.50
N ASN A 129 14.82 -10.52 -7.05
CA ASN A 129 15.31 -11.75 -6.40
C ASN A 129 15.29 -12.98 -7.32
N ASN A 130 14.99 -12.82 -8.61
CA ASN A 130 14.78 -13.92 -9.56
C ASN A 130 13.93 -15.07 -8.98
N SER A 131 12.81 -14.69 -8.35
CA SER A 131 11.94 -15.57 -7.59
C SER A 131 10.52 -15.55 -8.15
N HIS A 132 9.71 -16.55 -7.81
CA HIS A 132 8.31 -16.65 -8.22
C HIS A 132 7.40 -16.89 -7.01
N ILE A 133 6.16 -16.42 -7.10
CA ILE A 133 5.10 -16.72 -6.13
C ILE A 133 3.87 -17.22 -6.88
N ASN A 134 3.17 -18.18 -6.30
CA ASN A 134 1.86 -18.62 -6.77
C ASN A 134 0.82 -18.17 -5.75
N VAL A 135 -0.05 -17.24 -6.15
CA VAL A 135 -1.13 -16.74 -5.31
C VAL A 135 -2.37 -17.58 -5.56
N VAL A 136 -2.89 -18.22 -4.51
CA VAL A 136 -4.13 -19.00 -4.56
C VAL A 136 -5.17 -18.30 -3.70
N VAL A 137 -6.30 -17.92 -4.31
CA VAL A 137 -7.37 -17.18 -3.64
C VAL A 137 -8.69 -17.93 -3.82
N ALA A 138 -9.43 -18.11 -2.74
CA ALA A 138 -10.84 -18.46 -2.79
C ALA A 138 -11.67 -17.18 -2.61
N THR A 139 -12.68 -16.96 -3.46
CA THR A 139 -13.53 -15.75 -3.41
C THR A 139 -15.01 -16.12 -3.47
N SER A 140 -15.84 -15.35 -2.79
CA SER A 140 -17.30 -15.36 -2.95
C SER A 140 -17.79 -14.27 -3.91
N GLY A 141 -16.88 -13.46 -4.48
CA GLY A 141 -17.19 -12.35 -5.37
C GLY A 141 -16.05 -11.33 -5.49
N ASP A 142 -16.25 -10.15 -4.92
CA ASP A 142 -15.50 -8.91 -5.11
C ASP A 142 -14.01 -8.97 -4.71
N THR A 143 -13.65 -9.72 -3.66
CA THR A 143 -12.24 -9.82 -3.22
C THR A 143 -11.33 -10.46 -4.27
N GLY A 144 -11.84 -11.48 -4.98
CA GLY A 144 -11.09 -12.14 -6.04
C GLY A 144 -10.87 -11.23 -7.25
N ALA A 145 -11.83 -10.38 -7.59
CA ALA A 145 -11.70 -9.47 -8.72
C ALA A 145 -10.57 -8.46 -8.52
N ALA A 146 -10.38 -7.94 -7.30
CA ALA A 146 -9.28 -7.00 -7.01
C ALA A 146 -7.90 -7.66 -6.96
N ALA A 147 -7.84 -8.98 -6.75
CA ALA A 147 -6.60 -9.74 -6.66
C ALA A 147 -6.10 -10.29 -8.00
N ILE A 148 -6.96 -10.33 -9.04
CA ILE A 148 -6.69 -10.84 -10.39
C ILE A 148 -6.44 -9.67 -11.34
#